data_AF-A0A371MEW3-F1
#
_entry.id   AF-A0A371MEW3-F1
#
_cell.length_a   1.000
_cell.length_b   1.000
_cell.length_c   1.000
_cell.angle_alpha   90.00
_cell.angle_beta   90.00
_cell.angle_gamma   90.00
#
_symmetry.space_group_name_H-M   'P 1'
#
loop_
_entity.id
_entity.type
_entity.pdbx_description
1 polymer ?
#
loop_
_entity_poly.entity_id
_entity_poly.type
_entity_poly.pdbx_seq_one_letter_code
_entity_poly.pdbx_strand_id
1 'polypeptide(L)' 'MNLTDPFFTGLLFLTGLFICSTAGTLAALTLLLSSDDPKANFVVTMCLIAIGFGAATMRVTFEAVGTSLAEIVSSLL' A
#
# COMPACT_ATOMS: atom_id res chain seq x y z
N MET A 1 2.75 -19.11 6.94
CA MET A 1 3.53 -18.32 5.98
C MET A 1 4.33 -17.33 6.77
N ASN A 2 5.66 -17.31 6.62
CA ASN A 2 6.56 -16.51 7.44
C ASN A 2 6.93 -15.21 6.70
N LEU A 3 7.27 -14.14 7.44
CA LEU A 3 7.74 -12.87 6.87
C LEU A 3 9.12 -12.99 6.17
N THR A 4 9.77 -14.15 6.28
CA THR A 4 10.99 -14.48 5.53
C THR A 4 10.72 -15.13 4.17
N ASP A 5 9.49 -15.53 3.85
CA ASP A 5 9.16 -16.07 2.53
C ASP A 5 9.13 -14.93 1.50
N PRO A 6 10.01 -14.91 0.49
CA PRO A 6 10.17 -13.76 -0.41
C PRO A 6 8.91 -13.49 -1.23
N PHE A 7 8.19 -14.53 -1.64
CA PHE A 7 6.91 -14.41 -2.32
C PHE A 7 5.82 -13.84 -1.42
N PHE A 8 5.75 -14.28 -0.16
CA PHE A 8 4.75 -13.80 0.78
C PHE A 8 4.99 -12.33 1.13
N THR A 9 6.23 -11.96 1.41
CA THR A 9 6.62 -10.59 1.73
C THR A 9 6.48 -9.66 0.53
N GLY A 10 6.81 -10.12 -0.68
CA GLY A 10 6.54 -9.40 -1.92
C GLY A 10 5.05 -9.15 -2.16
N LEU A 11 4.20 -10.17 -1.97
CA LEU A 11 2.75 -10.03 -2.06
C LEU A 11 2.19 -9.07 -0.99
N LEU A 12 2.72 -9.11 0.23
CA LEU A 12 2.31 -8.24 1.32
C LEU A 12 2.65 -6.77 1.03
N PHE A 13 3.85 -6.52 0.50
CA PHE A 13 4.27 -5.20 0.04
C PHE A 13 3.37 -4.69 -1.11
N LEU A 14 3.12 -5.53 -2.12
CA LEU A 14 2.25 -5.19 -3.24
C LEU A 14 0.82 -4.90 -2.79
N THR A 15 0.33 -5.65 -1.80
CA THR A 15 -0.98 -5.41 -1.17
C THR A 15 -1.02 -4.05 -0.48
N GLY A 16 0.01 -3.70 0.30
CA GLY A 16 0.13 -2.38 0.92
C GLY A 16 0.14 -1.25 -0.11
N LEU A 17 0.87 -1.43 -1.21
CA LEU A 17 0.96 -0.47 -2.31
C LEU A 17 -0.39 -0.32 -3.03
N PHE A 18 -1.09 -1.43 -3.26
CA PHE A 18 -2.42 -1.43 -3.85
C PHE A 18 -3.45 -0.72 -2.96
N ILE A 19 -3.43 -0.97 -1.66
CA ILE A 19 -4.30 -0.29 -0.69
C ILE A 19 -4.05 1.22 -0.70
N CYS A 20 -2.78 1.65 -0.66
CA CYS A 20 -2.43 3.07 -0.75
C CYS A 20 -2.91 3.71 -2.06
N SER A 21 -2.68 3.06 -3.20
CA SER A 21 -3.04 3.59 -4.51
C SER A 21 -4.57 3.72 -4.66
N THR A 22 -5.30 2.66 -4.32
CA THR A 22 -6.77 2.64 -4.43
C THR A 22 -7.42 3.63 -3.47
N ALA A 23 -7.00 3.65 -2.20
CA ALA A 23 -7.53 4.59 -1.21
C ALA A 23 -7.14 6.05 -1.52
N GLY A 24 -5.92 6.30 -2.00
CA GLY A 24 -5.49 7.63 -2.44
C GLY A 24 -6.31 8.13 -3.64
N THR A 25 -6.55 7.27 -4.62
CA THR A 25 -7.36 7.60 -5.80
C THR A 25 -8.82 7.85 -5.40
N LEU A 26 -9.37 7.03 -4.50
CA LEU A 26 -10.73 7.21 -4.00
C LEU A 26 -10.88 8.50 -3.19
N ALA A 27 -9.91 8.82 -2.33
CA ALA A 27 -9.89 10.08 -1.58
C ALA A 27 -9.82 11.29 -2.52
N ALA A 28 -8.95 11.25 -3.53
CA ALA A 28 -8.81 12.32 -4.51
C ALA A 28 -10.10 12.51 -5.33
N LEU A 29 -10.69 11.43 -5.84
CA LEU A 29 -11.97 11.46 -6.55
C LEU A 29 -13.10 12.00 -5.67
N THR A 30 -13.17 11.55 -4.42
CA THR A 30 -14.20 11.97 -3.46
C THR A 30 -14.11 13.46 -3.16
N LEU A 31 -12.89 13.99 -3.00
CA LEU A 31 -12.64 15.43 -2.84
C LEU A 31 -13.02 16.23 -4.10
N LEU A 32 -12.77 15.69 -5.29
CA LEU A 32 -13.05 16.35 -6.57
C LEU A 32 -14.53 16.38 -6.93
N LEU A 33 -15.28 15.33 -6.57
CA LEU A 33 -16.67 15.13 -6.97
C LEU A 33 -17.70 15.61 -5.94
N SER A 34 -17.37 15.61 -4.65
CA SER A 34 -18.32 15.89 -3.55
C SER A 34 -17.65 16.60 -2.37
N SER A 35 -16.85 17.65 -2.59
CA SER A 35 -16.15 18.37 -1.52
C SER A 35 -17.03 18.89 -0.39
N ASP A 36 -18.29 19.19 -0.67
CA ASP A 36 -19.23 19.84 0.25
C ASP A 36 -20.20 18.85 0.94
N ASP A 37 -20.13 17.56 0.62
CA ASP A 37 -20.96 16.55 1.25
C ASP A 37 -20.32 16.04 2.56
N PRO A 38 -21.01 16.09 3.72
CA PRO A 38 -20.48 15.58 4.97
C PRO A 38 -20.17 14.06 4.92
N LYS A 39 -20.86 13.33 4.03
CA LYS A 39 -20.58 11.90 3.77
C LYS A 39 -19.27 11.69 3.01
N ALA A 40 -18.90 12.61 2.12
CA ALA A 40 -17.63 12.56 1.40
C ALA A 40 -16.45 12.75 2.35
N ASN A 41 -16.57 13.61 3.35
CA ASN A 41 -15.53 13.83 4.36
C ASN A 41 -15.27 12.57 5.21
N PHE A 42 -16.31 11.80 5.52
CA PHE A 42 -16.16 10.50 6.19
C PHE A 42 -15.42 9.49 5.30
N VAL A 43 -15.78 9.41 4.01
CA VAL A 43 -15.10 8.52 3.04
C VAL A 43 -13.62 8.89 2.90
N VAL A 44 -13.30 10.19 2.79
CA VAL A 44 -11.91 10.67 2.74
C VAL A 44 -11.15 10.29 4.00
N THR A 45 -11.75 10.45 5.19
CA THR A 45 -11.14 10.05 6.46
C THR A 45 -10.83 8.56 6.50
N MET A 46 -11.77 7.70 6.07
CA MET A 46 -11.55 6.26 5.99
C MET A 46 -10.46 5.89 4.97
N CYS A 47 -10.40 6.60 3.85
CA CYS A 47 -9.33 6.42 2.86
C CYS A 47 -7.95 6.80 3.44
N LEU A 48 -7.84 7.89 4.19
CA LEU A 48 -6.58 8.26 4.84
C LEU A 48 -6.11 7.21 5.85
N ILE A 49 -7.03 6.60 6.61
CA ILE A 49 -6.71 5.49 7.52
C ILE A 49 -6.20 4.28 6.73
N ALA A 50 -6.86 3.94 5.61
CA ALA A 50 -6.43 2.85 4.73
C ALA A 50 -5.04 3.11 4.11
N ILE A 51 -4.74 4.35 3.71
CA ILE A 51 -3.41 4.75 3.23
C ILE A 51 -2.38 4.56 4.35
N GLY A 52 -2.68 4.97 5.58
CA GLY A 52 -1.79 4.77 6.73
C GLY A 52 -1.48 3.29 6.96
N PHE A 53 -2.49 2.42 6.85
CA PHE A 53 -2.31 0.97 6.97
C PHE A 53 -1.46 0.39 5.81
N GLY A 54 -1.73 0.80 4.57
CA GLY A 54 -0.96 0.39 3.41
C GLY A 54 0.52 0.82 3.52
N ALA A 55 0.77 2.05 3.95
CA ALA A 55 2.11 2.58 4.18
C ALA A 55 2.86 1.86 5.30
N ALA A 56 2.18 1.55 6.41
CA ALA A 56 2.76 0.75 7.49
C ALA A 56 3.14 -0.66 7.01
N THR A 57 2.26 -1.29 6.24
CA THR A 57 2.50 -2.62 5.64
C THR A 57 3.71 -2.60 4.71
N MET A 58 3.81 -1.59 3.84
CA MET A 58 4.96 -1.38 2.97
C MET A 58 6.24 -1.15 3.77
N ARG A 59 6.21 -0.38 4.86
CA ARG A 59 7.37 -0.12 5.71
C ARG A 59 7.92 -1.40 6.35
N VAL A 60 7.04 -2.25 6.86
CA VAL A 60 7.43 -3.53 7.51
C VAL A 60 8.05 -4.50 6.51
N THR A 61 7.63 -4.42 5.25
CA THR A 61 8.05 -5.36 4.19
C THR A 61 9.19 -4.82 3.32
N PHE A 62 9.50 -3.53 3.40
CA PHE A 62 10.45 -2.84 2.52
C PHE A 62 11.84 -3.48 2.50
N GLU A 63 12.40 -3.77 3.68
CA GLU A 63 13.74 -4.34 3.80
C GLU A 63 13.82 -5.75 3.20
N ALA A 64 12.84 -6.60 3.54
CA ALA A 64 12.75 -7.97 3.04
C ALA A 64 12.46 -8.04 1.53
N VAL A 65 11.70 -7.08 0.98
CA VAL A 65 11.52 -6.92 -0.47
C VAL A 65 12.81 -6.47 -1.13
N GLY A 66 13.55 -5.54 -0.51
CA GLY A 66 14.83 -5.06 -1.03
C GLY A 66 15.89 -6.16 -1.13
N THR A 67 16.02 -6.99 -0.10
CA THR A 67 16.96 -8.11 -0.08
C THR A 67 16.58 -9.19 -1.09
N SER A 68 15.30 -9.56 -1.17
CA SER A 68 14.83 -10.56 -2.14
C SER A 68 14.95 -10.07 -3.59
N LEU A 69 14.69 -8.80 -3.86
CA LEU A 69 14.90 -8.21 -5.19
C LEU A 69 16.39 -8.22 -5.57
N ALA A 70 17.29 -7.89 -4.63
CA ALA A 70 18.72 -7.92 -4.86
C ALA A 70 19.23 -9.33 -5.20
N GLU A 71 18.77 -10.36 -4.46
CA GLU A 71 19.10 -11.76 -4.76
C GLU A 71 18.60 -12.21 -6.14
N ILE A 72 17.39 -11.82 -6.53
CA ILE A 72 16.84 -12.14 -7.86
C ILE A 72 17.68 -11.48 -8.95
N VAL A 73 18.02 -10.20 -8.80
CA VAL A 73 18.85 -9.46 -9.77
C VAL A 73 20.25 -10.06 -9.88
N SER A 74 20.89 -10.39 -8.75
CA SER A 74 22.20 -11.06 -8.73
C SER A 74 22.16 -12.46 -9.34
N SER A 75 21.02 -13.15 -9.30
CA SER A 75 20.87 -14.47 -9.93
C SER A 75 20.62 -14.40 -11.45
N LEU A 76 20.21 -13.24 -11.96
CA LEU A 76 19.89 -12.99 -13.37
C LEU A 76 21.07 -12.40 -14.16
N LEU A 77 22.07 -11.83 -13.47
CA LEU A 77 23.27 -11.21 -14.06
C LEU A 77 24.44 -12.20 -14.12
#